data_AF-E4TZ69-F1
#
_entry.id   AF-E4TZ69-F1
#
_cell.length_a   1.000
_cell.length_b   1.000
_cell.length_c   1.000
_cell.angle_alpha   90.00
_cell.angle_beta   90.00
_cell.angle_gamma   90.00
#
_symmetry.space_group_name_H-M   'P 1'
#
loop_
_entity.id
_entity.type
_entity.pdbx_description
1 polymer ?
#
loop_
_entity_poly.entity_id
_entity_poly.type
_entity_poly.pdbx_seq_one_letter_code
_entity_poly.pdbx_strand_id
1 'polypeptide(L)'
;MMQNLLQEAISNFKNAKTPDSKLASINLILQIEIRDQEKYSFLLYKHLKIWLKYYLLSIEKKQFSYDEIVYEKIYKTISYLPTEERVNALNYFIRLLHQHHRTNEIDKYKQLKKKFQLDILLKEHNYFGFIVKLALYDLYSLIMTLLFSLIIFTCIFYHLQENFRLLSISLIEYDKNIFLNYFGNVVAFIFNINKKLLLNTMPELLFMSSMKIYFYFLITYFVVKEISNKVEKI
;
A
#
# COMPACT_ATOMS: atom_id res chain seq x y z
N MET A 1 8.98 33.67 -21.67
CA MET A 1 10.27 33.38 -20.98
C MET A 1 10.41 31.91 -20.60
N MET A 2 9.49 31.32 -19.81
CA MET A 2 9.62 29.92 -19.33
C MET A 2 9.53 28.85 -20.43
N GLN A 3 8.75 29.09 -21.50
CA GLN A 3 8.71 28.19 -22.67
C GLN A 3 10.03 28.17 -23.46
N ASN A 4 10.73 29.29 -23.57
CA ASN A 4 12.01 29.35 -24.27
C ASN A 4 13.08 28.57 -23.49
N LEU A 5 13.08 28.71 -22.16
CA LEU A 5 13.95 27.92 -21.27
C LEU A 5 13.67 26.41 -21.38
N LEU A 6 12.40 26.01 -21.47
CA LEU A 6 12.03 24.61 -21.66
C LEU A 6 12.52 24.08 -23.02
N GLN A 7 12.35 24.85 -24.09
CA GLN A 7 12.82 24.46 -25.43
C GLN A 7 14.34 24.33 -25.48
N GLU A 8 15.06 25.26 -24.86
CA GLU A 8 16.51 25.21 -24.73
C GLU A 8 16.95 23.98 -23.93
N ALA A 9 16.33 23.71 -22.78
CA ALA A 9 16.61 22.52 -21.98
C ALA A 9 16.34 21.21 -22.73
N ILE A 10 15.27 21.15 -23.53
CA ILE A 10 14.96 20.00 -24.41
C ILE A 10 16.01 19.86 -25.52
N SER A 11 16.46 20.96 -26.12
CA SER A 11 17.53 20.96 -27.13
C SER A 11 18.84 20.43 -26.53
N ASN A 12 19.22 20.95 -25.37
CA ASN A 12 20.40 20.50 -24.62
C ASN A 12 20.29 19.02 -24.24
N PHE A 13 19.11 18.57 -23.81
CA PHE A 13 18.87 17.16 -23.56
C PHE A 13 19.06 16.32 -24.82
N LYS A 14 18.58 16.75 -26.00
CA LYS A 14 18.79 15.99 -27.25
C LYS A 14 20.27 15.90 -27.64
N ASN A 15 21.00 17.00 -27.51
CA ASN A 15 22.41 17.13 -27.91
C ASN A 15 23.39 16.52 -26.91
N ALA A 16 22.98 16.29 -25.66
CA ALA A 16 23.78 15.63 -24.65
C ALA A 16 24.26 14.24 -25.12
N LYS A 17 25.53 13.92 -24.88
CA LYS A 17 26.15 12.65 -25.29
C LYS A 17 26.35 11.68 -24.12
N THR A 18 26.46 12.20 -22.91
CA THR A 18 26.71 11.41 -21.70
C THR A 18 25.43 11.23 -20.88
N PRO A 19 25.27 10.14 -20.11
CA PRO A 19 24.16 9.98 -19.18
C PRO A 19 24.02 11.14 -18.19
N ASP A 20 25.14 11.75 -17.77
CA ASP A 20 25.15 12.87 -16.85
C ASP A 20 24.62 14.16 -17.46
N SER A 21 25.07 14.49 -18.67
CA SER A 21 24.56 15.66 -19.39
C SER A 21 23.09 15.50 -19.72
N LYS A 22 22.65 14.27 -20.01
CA LYS A 22 21.21 13.92 -20.12
C LYS A 22 20.50 14.12 -18.78
N LEU A 23 21.08 13.67 -17.67
CA LEU A 23 20.50 13.78 -16.33
C LEU A 23 20.39 15.24 -15.86
N ALA A 24 21.43 16.05 -16.08
CA ALA A 24 21.43 17.48 -15.78
C ALA A 24 20.36 18.21 -16.60
N SER A 25 20.26 17.91 -17.90
CA SER A 25 19.25 18.53 -18.76
C SER A 25 17.83 18.12 -18.37
N ILE A 26 17.60 16.84 -18.07
CA ILE A 26 16.26 16.37 -17.65
C ILE A 26 15.89 16.85 -16.24
N ASN A 27 16.85 17.09 -15.35
CA ASN A 27 16.61 17.79 -14.08
C ASN A 27 16.03 19.19 -14.31
N LEU A 28 16.62 19.96 -15.23
CA LEU A 28 16.15 21.30 -15.57
C LEU A 28 14.75 21.28 -16.20
N ILE A 29 14.51 20.33 -17.12
CA ILE A 29 13.17 20.12 -17.70
C ILE A 29 12.14 19.86 -16.60
N LEU A 30 12.42 18.92 -15.69
CA LEU A 30 11.51 18.61 -14.59
C LEU A 30 11.27 19.81 -13.67
N GLN A 31 12.31 20.59 -13.33
CA GLN A 31 12.15 21.78 -12.49
C GLN A 31 11.21 22.80 -13.11
N ILE A 32 11.30 22.99 -14.44
CA ILE A 32 10.41 23.90 -15.17
C ILE A 32 8.97 23.35 -15.18
N GLU A 33 8.80 22.07 -15.47
CA GLU A 33 7.47 21.43 -15.55
C GLU A 33 6.77 21.31 -14.20
N ILE A 34 7.51 21.05 -13.12
CA ILE A 34 6.99 21.02 -11.74
C ILE A 34 6.47 22.39 -11.32
N ARG A 35 7.13 23.48 -11.77
CA ARG A 35 6.73 24.85 -11.42
C ARG A 35 5.38 25.25 -12.04
N ASP A 36 5.00 24.63 -13.16
CA ASP A 36 3.75 24.90 -13.89
C ASP A 36 3.02 23.58 -14.19
N GLN A 37 2.73 22.85 -13.11
CA GLN A 37 2.26 21.47 -13.18
C GLN A 37 0.93 21.31 -13.92
N GLU A 38 0.02 22.28 -13.82
CA GLU A 38 -1.28 22.25 -14.51
C GLU A 38 -1.11 22.21 -16.03
N LYS A 39 -0.16 23.00 -16.55
CA LYS A 39 0.11 23.10 -17.97
C LYS A 39 0.91 21.92 -18.53
N TYR A 40 1.77 21.31 -17.72
CA TYR A 40 2.75 20.31 -18.19
C TYR A 40 2.54 18.90 -17.63
N SER A 41 1.43 18.61 -16.95
CA SER A 41 1.15 17.33 -16.28
C SER A 41 1.50 16.07 -17.10
N PHE A 42 1.01 15.97 -18.33
CA PHE A 42 1.29 14.82 -19.21
C PHE A 42 2.77 14.70 -19.60
N LEU A 43 3.41 15.83 -19.88
CA LEU A 43 4.83 15.87 -20.24
C LEU A 43 5.71 15.52 -19.04
N LEU A 44 5.34 15.99 -17.86
CA LEU A 44 6.01 15.73 -16.60
C LEU A 44 6.13 14.22 -16.34
N TYR A 45 5.06 13.45 -16.52
CA TYR A 45 5.11 11.99 -16.39
C TYR A 45 6.13 11.33 -17.32
N LYS A 46 6.11 11.73 -18.59
CA LYS A 46 7.02 11.20 -19.61
C LYS A 46 8.48 11.54 -19.28
N HIS A 47 8.76 12.79 -18.95
CA HIS A 47 10.11 13.25 -18.61
C HIS A 47 10.61 12.68 -17.29
N LEU A 48 9.72 12.43 -16.33
CA LEU A 48 10.10 11.78 -15.07
C LEU A 48 10.54 10.34 -15.28
N LYS A 49 9.88 9.58 -16.16
CA LYS A 49 10.37 8.23 -16.53
C LYS A 49 11.76 8.29 -17.15
N ILE A 50 12.00 9.26 -18.03
CA ILE A 50 13.32 9.48 -18.62
C ILE A 50 14.35 9.80 -17.52
N TRP A 51 13.99 10.67 -16.60
CA TRP A 51 14.82 11.02 -15.44
C TRP A 51 15.18 9.79 -14.60
N LEU A 52 14.21 8.94 -14.23
CA LEU A 52 14.43 7.72 -13.44
C LEU A 52 15.47 6.80 -14.11
N LYS A 53 15.38 6.63 -15.44
CA LYS A 53 16.33 5.84 -16.22
C LYS A 53 17.73 6.42 -16.15
N TYR A 54 17.89 7.71 -16.43
CA TYR A 54 19.22 8.33 -16.45
C TYR A 54 19.82 8.49 -15.06
N TYR A 55 18.99 8.67 -14.02
CA TYR A 55 19.44 8.69 -12.63
C TYR A 55 20.10 7.37 -12.27
N LEU A 56 19.45 6.24 -12.58
CA LEU A 56 20.02 4.93 -12.29
C LEU A 56 21.31 4.66 -13.09
N LEU A 57 21.33 5.01 -14.39
CA LEU A 57 22.54 4.90 -15.22
C LEU A 57 23.72 5.73 -14.71
N SER A 58 23.47 6.92 -14.15
CA SER A 58 24.55 7.77 -13.59
C SER A 58 25.21 7.12 -12.38
N ILE A 59 24.43 6.49 -11.50
CA ILE A 59 24.90 5.79 -10.31
C ILE A 59 25.75 4.57 -10.70
N GLU A 60 25.31 3.80 -11.70
CA GLU A 60 26.08 2.63 -12.17
C GLU A 60 27.45 2.99 -12.71
N LYS A 61 27.56 4.14 -13.38
CA LYS A 61 28.82 4.61 -13.92
C LYS A 61 29.71 5.28 -12.88
N LYS A 62 29.26 5.42 -11.63
CA LYS A 62 29.92 6.22 -10.57
C LYS A 62 30.26 7.64 -11.05
N GLN A 63 29.46 8.14 -11.98
CA GLN A 63 29.65 9.45 -12.58
C GLN A 63 28.69 10.40 -11.88
N PHE A 64 29.24 11.43 -11.22
CA PHE A 64 28.73 12.13 -10.03
C PHE A 64 28.87 11.30 -8.74
N SER A 65 29.20 11.99 -7.64
CA SER A 65 29.46 11.48 -6.28
C SER A 65 28.27 10.74 -5.61
N TYR A 66 27.34 10.21 -6.39
CA TYR A 66 26.25 9.37 -5.92
C TYR A 66 26.75 7.92 -5.90
N ASP A 67 27.23 7.50 -4.74
CA ASP A 67 27.61 6.09 -4.52
C ASP A 67 26.37 5.17 -4.44
N GLU A 68 25.20 5.74 -4.13
CA GLU A 68 23.97 4.99 -3.83
C GLU A 68 22.69 5.65 -4.36
N ILE A 69 21.63 4.85 -4.47
CA ILE A 69 20.29 5.31 -4.84
C ILE A 69 19.67 6.03 -3.63
N VAL A 70 19.43 7.32 -3.76
CA VAL A 70 18.85 8.15 -2.69
C VAL A 70 17.33 8.08 -2.74
N TYR A 71 16.74 7.42 -1.75
CA TYR A 71 15.30 7.21 -1.67
C TYR A 71 14.50 8.51 -1.63
N GLU A 72 14.93 9.47 -0.81
CA GLU A 72 14.24 10.76 -0.63
C GLU A 72 14.14 11.52 -1.95
N LYS A 73 15.17 11.39 -2.81
CA LYS A 73 15.20 12.02 -4.13
C LYS A 73 14.13 11.42 -5.03
N ILE A 74 14.02 10.09 -5.10
CA ILE A 74 13.00 9.42 -5.91
C ILE A 74 11.60 9.66 -5.36
N TYR A 75 11.42 9.56 -4.03
CA TYR A 75 10.16 9.84 -3.36
C TYR A 75 9.65 11.25 -3.70
N LYS A 76 10.50 12.26 -3.49
CA LYS A 76 10.17 13.66 -3.76
C LYS A 76 9.83 13.87 -5.22
N THR A 77 10.66 13.37 -6.14
CA THR A 77 10.42 13.54 -7.58
C THR A 77 9.10 12.89 -8.02
N ILE A 78 8.80 11.66 -7.60
CA ILE A 78 7.54 10.99 -7.94
C ILE A 78 6.34 11.68 -7.30
N SER A 79 6.48 12.25 -6.10
CA SER A 79 5.38 12.93 -5.41
C SER A 79 4.81 14.13 -6.17
N TYR A 80 5.57 14.73 -7.09
CA TYR A 80 5.08 15.79 -7.97
C TYR A 80 4.08 15.28 -9.02
N LEU A 81 3.98 13.99 -9.28
CA LEU A 81 2.98 13.48 -10.23
C LEU A 81 1.56 13.50 -9.64
N PRO A 82 0.53 13.57 -10.49
CA PRO A 82 -0.84 13.21 -10.13
C PRO A 82 -0.91 11.83 -9.47
N THR A 83 -1.83 11.65 -8.52
CA THR A 83 -1.88 10.47 -7.64
C THR A 83 -1.86 9.14 -8.40
N GLU A 84 -2.63 9.06 -9.49
CA GLU A 84 -2.76 7.86 -10.34
C GLU A 84 -1.45 7.48 -11.04
N GLU A 85 -0.66 8.48 -11.46
CA GLU A 85 0.58 8.27 -12.19
C GLU A 85 1.75 7.86 -11.29
N ARG A 86 1.69 8.20 -9.99
CA ARG A 86 2.75 7.85 -9.02
C ARG A 86 3.01 6.35 -8.95
N VAL A 87 1.94 5.55 -8.94
CA VAL A 87 2.03 4.08 -8.89
C VAL A 87 2.65 3.55 -10.18
N ASN A 88 2.28 4.12 -11.33
CA ASN A 88 2.83 3.73 -12.63
C ASN A 88 4.31 4.09 -12.76
N ALA A 89 4.72 5.26 -12.27
CA ALA A 89 6.12 5.66 -12.19
C ALA A 89 6.94 4.72 -11.30
N LEU A 90 6.42 4.32 -10.14
CA LEU A 90 7.07 3.32 -9.28
C LEU A 90 7.15 1.94 -9.92
N ASN A 91 6.10 1.47 -10.59
CA ASN A 91 6.14 0.21 -11.34
C ASN A 91 7.23 0.24 -12.43
N TYR A 92 7.38 1.38 -13.10
CA TYR A 92 8.46 1.59 -14.05
C TYR A 92 9.83 1.55 -13.36
N PHE A 93 9.99 2.25 -12.24
CA PHE A 93 11.26 2.27 -11.51
C PHE A 93 11.67 0.90 -10.96
N ILE A 94 10.72 0.15 -10.39
CA ILE A 94 10.95 -1.23 -9.91
C ILE A 94 11.42 -2.14 -11.07
N ARG A 95 10.83 -2.00 -12.26
CA ARG A 95 11.30 -2.74 -13.44
C ARG A 95 12.73 -2.36 -13.82
N LEU A 96 13.11 -1.08 -13.74
CA LEU A 96 14.50 -0.66 -13.95
C LEU A 96 15.42 -1.29 -12.90
N LEU A 97 15.06 -1.27 -11.61
CA LEU A 97 15.87 -1.90 -10.56
C LEU A 97 16.10 -3.40 -10.82
N HIS A 98 15.08 -4.13 -11.28
CA HIS A 98 15.22 -5.52 -11.70
C HIS A 98 16.19 -5.68 -12.88
N GLN A 99 16.04 -4.87 -13.93
CA GLN A 99 16.90 -4.90 -15.12
C GLN A 99 18.37 -4.63 -14.81
N HIS A 100 18.63 -3.85 -13.77
CA HIS A 100 19.94 -3.45 -13.32
C HIS A 100 20.45 -4.25 -12.11
N HIS A 101 19.81 -5.40 -11.81
CA HIS A 101 20.17 -6.31 -10.72
C HIS A 101 20.30 -5.65 -9.33
N ARG A 102 19.56 -4.56 -9.08
CA ARG A 102 19.51 -3.85 -7.78
C ARG A 102 18.40 -4.41 -6.90
N THR A 103 18.39 -5.72 -6.70
CA THR A 103 17.30 -6.45 -6.00
C THR A 103 17.10 -6.01 -4.56
N ASN A 104 18.19 -5.66 -3.84
CA ASN A 104 18.15 -5.23 -2.45
C ASN A 104 17.32 -3.95 -2.23
N GLU A 105 17.22 -3.09 -3.24
CA GLU A 105 16.48 -1.81 -3.16
C GLU A 105 14.98 -1.98 -3.41
N ILE A 106 14.57 -3.08 -4.05
CA ILE A 106 13.21 -3.24 -4.61
C ILE A 106 12.16 -3.23 -3.51
N ASP A 107 12.44 -3.86 -2.36
CA ASP A 107 11.49 -3.93 -1.25
C ASP A 107 11.11 -2.53 -0.73
N LYS A 108 12.07 -1.60 -0.68
CA LYS A 108 11.86 -0.20 -0.27
C LYS A 108 10.87 0.51 -1.19
N TYR A 109 10.99 0.31 -2.50
CA TYR A 109 10.08 0.92 -3.48
C TYR A 109 8.74 0.17 -3.60
N LYS A 110 8.69 -1.14 -3.33
CA LYS A 110 7.43 -1.90 -3.16
C LYS A 110 6.63 -1.36 -1.97
N GLN A 111 7.26 -1.05 -0.85
CA GLN A 111 6.61 -0.42 0.31
C GLN A 111 6.10 0.98 -0.01
N LEU A 112 6.90 1.81 -0.70
CA LEU A 112 6.45 3.13 -1.14
C LEU A 112 5.25 3.05 -2.09
N LYS A 113 5.24 2.07 -3.00
CA LYS A 113 4.10 1.80 -3.88
C LYS A 113 2.83 1.49 -3.08
N LYS A 114 2.93 0.64 -2.06
CA LYS A 114 1.78 0.34 -1.17
C LYS A 114 1.26 1.62 -0.50
N LYS A 115 2.15 2.51 -0.05
CA LYS A 115 1.77 3.80 0.56
C LYS A 115 0.96 4.67 -0.40
N PHE A 116 1.45 4.89 -1.63
CA PHE A 116 0.68 5.68 -2.61
C PHE A 116 -0.65 5.02 -3.00
N GLN A 117 -0.72 3.69 -3.02
CA GLN A 117 -1.99 3.00 -3.25
C GLN A 117 -3.01 3.21 -2.13
N LEU A 118 -2.56 3.34 -0.88
CA LEU A 118 -3.43 3.70 0.24
C LEU A 118 -3.90 5.15 0.12
N ASP A 119 -3.01 6.07 -0.24
CA ASP A 119 -3.36 7.49 -0.46
C ASP A 119 -4.41 7.66 -1.56
N ILE A 120 -4.33 6.87 -2.64
CA ILE A 120 -5.32 6.86 -3.73
C ILE A 120 -6.70 6.46 -3.18
N LEU A 121 -6.77 5.35 -2.43
CA LEU A 121 -8.04 4.85 -1.89
C LEU A 121 -8.69 5.84 -0.93
N LEU A 122 -7.90 6.57 -0.15
CA LEU A 122 -8.41 7.66 0.70
C LEU A 122 -8.99 8.80 -0.13
N LYS A 123 -8.29 9.24 -1.18
CA LYS A 123 -8.79 10.30 -2.07
C LYS A 123 -10.06 9.91 -2.82
N GLU A 124 -10.17 8.64 -3.21
CA GLU A 124 -11.35 8.07 -3.86
C GLU A 124 -12.50 7.80 -2.87
N HIS A 125 -12.32 8.09 -1.57
CA HIS A 125 -13.26 7.77 -0.51
C HIS A 125 -13.64 6.27 -0.45
N ASN A 126 -12.76 5.39 -0.96
CA ASN A 126 -12.93 3.95 -0.95
C ASN A 126 -12.42 3.37 0.38
N TYR A 127 -13.16 3.64 1.46
CA TYR A 127 -12.77 3.23 2.81
C TYR A 127 -12.67 1.72 2.99
N PHE A 128 -13.57 0.96 2.34
CA PHE A 128 -13.52 -0.50 2.41
C PHE A 128 -12.24 -1.04 1.76
N GLY A 129 -11.93 -0.58 0.54
CA GLY A 129 -10.69 -0.92 -0.14
C GLY A 129 -9.45 -0.50 0.66
N PHE A 130 -9.51 0.66 1.32
CA PHE A 130 -8.45 1.15 2.19
C PHE A 130 -8.19 0.20 3.36
N ILE A 131 -9.22 -0.21 4.12
CA ILE A 131 -9.08 -1.12 5.27
C ILE A 131 -8.48 -2.46 4.83
N VAL A 132 -9.02 -3.05 3.75
CA VAL A 132 -8.50 -4.32 3.23
C VAL A 132 -7.03 -4.17 2.83
N LYS A 133 -6.66 -3.07 2.16
CA LYS A 133 -5.28 -2.87 1.71
C LYS A 133 -4.33 -2.54 2.84
N LEU A 134 -4.80 -1.85 3.88
CA LEU A 134 -4.06 -1.56 5.10
C LEU A 134 -3.77 -2.85 5.88
N ALA A 135 -4.75 -3.74 6.03
CA ALA A 135 -4.57 -5.07 6.62
C ALA A 135 -3.49 -5.90 5.92
N LEU A 136 -3.23 -5.60 4.64
CA LEU A 136 -2.25 -6.30 3.79
C LEU A 136 -0.94 -5.53 3.62
N TYR A 137 -0.74 -4.46 4.38
CA TYR A 137 0.44 -3.61 4.29
C TYR A 137 1.67 -4.34 4.84
N ASP A 138 1.60 -4.76 6.10
CA ASP A 138 2.58 -5.57 6.82
C ASP A 138 1.90 -6.41 7.93
N LEU A 139 2.67 -7.27 8.60
CA LEU A 139 2.16 -8.15 9.66
C LEU A 139 1.56 -7.35 10.83
N TYR A 140 2.19 -6.24 11.20
CA TYR A 140 1.71 -5.39 12.29
C TYR A 140 0.32 -4.82 11.95
N SER A 141 0.13 -4.29 10.74
CA SER A 141 -1.14 -3.76 10.25
C SER A 141 -2.20 -4.84 10.17
N LEU A 142 -1.85 -6.06 9.77
CA LEU A 142 -2.76 -7.21 9.84
C LEU A 142 -3.22 -7.45 11.28
N ILE A 143 -2.29 -7.61 12.23
CA ILE A 143 -2.60 -7.88 13.63
C ILE A 143 -3.49 -6.77 14.21
N MET A 144 -3.15 -5.51 13.97
CA MET A 144 -3.94 -4.37 14.44
C MET A 144 -5.33 -4.34 13.80
N THR A 145 -5.46 -4.68 12.52
CA THR A 145 -6.76 -4.77 11.86
C THR A 145 -7.60 -5.90 12.45
N LEU A 146 -7.00 -7.07 12.70
CA LEU A 146 -7.69 -8.22 13.31
C LEU A 146 -8.13 -7.91 14.75
N LEU A 147 -7.28 -7.28 15.56
CA LEU A 147 -7.63 -6.86 16.92
C LEU A 147 -8.78 -5.84 16.91
N PHE A 148 -8.68 -4.82 16.06
CA PHE A 148 -9.71 -3.79 15.95
C PHE A 148 -11.06 -4.36 15.47
N SER A 149 -11.04 -5.23 14.46
CA SER A 149 -12.26 -5.90 13.99
C SER A 149 -12.85 -6.84 15.05
N LEU A 150 -12.02 -7.50 15.86
CA LEU A 150 -12.49 -8.32 16.98
C LEU A 150 -13.20 -7.50 18.06
N ILE A 151 -12.68 -6.30 18.38
CA ILE A 151 -13.34 -5.35 19.28
C ILE A 151 -14.71 -4.93 18.69
N ILE A 152 -14.75 -4.55 17.41
CA ILE A 152 -15.99 -4.17 16.73
C ILE A 152 -17.02 -5.30 16.79
N PHE A 153 -16.63 -6.52 16.42
CA PHE A 153 -17.52 -7.66 16.45
C PHE A 153 -18.02 -7.96 17.86
N THR A 154 -17.17 -7.82 18.88
CA THR A 154 -17.56 -7.96 20.29
C THR A 154 -18.64 -6.94 20.66
N CYS A 155 -18.46 -5.67 20.28
CA CYS A 155 -19.44 -4.62 20.54
C CYS A 155 -20.78 -4.86 19.81
N ILE A 156 -20.73 -5.24 18.52
CA ILE A 156 -21.94 -5.57 17.75
C ILE A 156 -22.65 -6.77 18.38
N PHE A 157 -21.89 -7.81 18.74
CA PHE A 157 -22.41 -9.03 19.34
C PHE A 157 -23.11 -8.75 20.68
N TYR A 158 -22.48 -7.96 21.55
CA TYR A 158 -23.09 -7.46 22.79
C TYR A 158 -24.41 -6.72 22.53
N HIS A 159 -24.38 -5.75 21.60
CA HIS A 159 -25.53 -4.90 21.32
C HIS A 159 -26.72 -5.67 20.74
N LEU A 160 -26.46 -6.63 19.84
CA LEU A 160 -27.49 -7.46 19.22
C LEU A 160 -28.14 -8.44 20.22
N GLN A 161 -27.38 -8.93 21.20
CA GLN A 161 -27.90 -9.83 22.23
C GLN A 161 -28.71 -9.06 23.28
N GLU A 162 -28.17 -7.98 23.85
CA GLU A 162 -28.81 -7.26 24.95
C GLU A 162 -30.00 -6.39 24.50
N ASN A 163 -29.82 -5.59 23.45
CA ASN A 163 -30.81 -4.54 23.11
C ASN A 163 -31.88 -5.01 22.13
N PHE A 164 -31.53 -5.92 21.23
CA PHE A 164 -32.45 -6.35 20.19
C PHE A 164 -32.99 -7.76 20.40
N ARG A 165 -32.38 -8.56 21.29
CA ARG A 165 -32.68 -10.00 21.49
C ARG A 165 -32.80 -10.78 20.17
N LEU A 166 -32.15 -10.27 19.12
CA LEU A 166 -32.15 -10.87 17.78
C LEU A 166 -31.28 -12.13 17.76
N LEU A 167 -30.33 -12.22 18.70
CA LEU A 167 -29.43 -13.33 18.89
C LEU A 167 -29.67 -13.91 20.30
N SER A 168 -30.21 -15.12 20.40
CA SER A 168 -30.45 -15.86 21.66
C SER A 168 -29.37 -16.92 21.89
N ILE A 169 -28.11 -16.50 21.76
CA ILE A 169 -26.96 -17.38 21.89
C ILE A 169 -26.69 -17.69 23.35
N SER A 170 -26.48 -18.97 23.65
CA SER A 170 -25.98 -19.41 24.96
C SER A 170 -24.50 -19.12 25.07
N LEU A 171 -24.14 -18.09 25.84
CA LEU A 171 -22.75 -17.73 26.10
C LEU A 171 -22.14 -18.71 27.10
N ILE A 172 -20.87 -19.02 26.88
CA ILE A 172 -20.04 -19.70 27.87
C ILE A 172 -19.50 -18.65 28.82
N GLU A 173 -19.56 -18.90 30.12
CA GLU A 173 -19.01 -17.99 31.12
C GLU A 173 -17.48 -18.17 31.18
N TYR A 174 -16.75 -17.27 30.51
CA TYR A 174 -15.29 -17.18 30.53
C TYR A 174 -14.79 -16.19 31.59
N ASP A 175 -15.54 -15.10 31.84
CA ASP A 175 -15.16 -14.04 32.78
C ASP A 175 -16.41 -13.40 33.41
N LYS A 176 -16.25 -12.79 34.60
CA LYS A 176 -17.31 -12.05 35.30
C LYS A 176 -17.58 -10.69 34.67
N ASN A 177 -16.57 -10.08 34.04
CA ASN A 177 -16.72 -8.85 33.29
C ASN A 177 -17.46 -9.16 31.99
N ILE A 178 -18.60 -8.48 31.80
CA ILE A 178 -19.48 -8.68 30.66
C ILE A 178 -18.70 -8.55 29.35
N PHE A 179 -17.98 -7.45 29.13
CA PHE A 179 -17.24 -7.23 27.89
C PHE A 179 -16.19 -8.31 27.63
N LEU A 180 -15.41 -8.69 28.64
CA LEU A 180 -14.41 -9.76 28.51
C LEU A 180 -15.04 -11.12 28.22
N ASN A 181 -16.22 -11.39 28.79
CA ASN A 181 -16.96 -12.61 28.51
C ASN A 181 -17.43 -12.66 27.05
N TYR A 182 -17.98 -11.57 26.52
CA TYR A 182 -18.37 -11.45 25.11
C TYR A 182 -17.15 -11.60 24.19
N PHE A 183 -16.04 -10.95 24.53
CA PHE A 183 -14.78 -11.06 23.79
C PHE A 183 -14.29 -12.51 23.74
N GLY A 184 -14.26 -13.20 24.89
CA GLY A 184 -13.88 -14.61 24.99
C GLY A 184 -14.75 -15.53 24.14
N ASN A 185 -16.06 -15.30 24.11
CA ASN A 185 -16.99 -16.06 23.27
C ASN A 185 -16.74 -15.82 21.76
N VAL A 186 -16.51 -14.57 21.33
CA VAL A 186 -16.17 -14.25 19.93
C VAL A 186 -14.87 -14.92 19.50
N VAL A 187 -13.82 -14.83 20.32
CA VAL A 187 -12.53 -15.52 20.07
C VAL A 187 -12.72 -17.02 19.98
N ALA A 188 -13.41 -17.62 20.96
CA ALA A 188 -13.63 -19.05 21.01
C ALA A 188 -14.40 -19.55 19.79
N PHE A 189 -15.35 -18.75 19.29
CA PHE A 189 -16.10 -19.05 18.09
C PHE A 189 -15.24 -19.01 16.82
N ILE A 190 -14.49 -17.91 16.61
CA ILE A 190 -13.64 -17.73 15.42
C ILE A 190 -12.65 -18.88 15.28
N PHE A 191 -11.94 -19.21 16.37
CA PHE A 191 -10.89 -20.24 16.40
C PHE A 191 -11.42 -21.65 16.68
N ASN A 192 -12.73 -21.81 16.82
CA ASN A 192 -13.37 -23.10 17.10
C ASN A 192 -12.83 -23.80 18.36
N ILE A 193 -12.44 -23.02 19.36
CA ILE A 193 -11.87 -23.50 20.63
C ILE A 193 -12.93 -24.28 21.43
N ASN A 194 -14.22 -23.97 21.23
CA ASN A 194 -15.30 -24.60 21.97
C ASN A 194 -16.51 -24.91 21.08
N LYS A 195 -16.91 -26.19 21.03
CA LYS A 195 -18.05 -26.67 20.22
C LYS A 195 -19.42 -26.45 20.88
N LYS A 196 -19.46 -25.94 22.11
CA LYS A 196 -20.69 -25.80 22.91
C LYS A 196 -21.50 -24.53 22.61
N LEU A 197 -20.99 -23.64 21.75
CA LEU A 197 -21.73 -22.43 21.35
C LEU A 197 -22.86 -22.86 20.40
N LEU A 198 -24.08 -22.95 20.94
CA LEU A 198 -25.26 -23.33 20.17
C LEU A 198 -25.81 -22.09 19.47
N LEU A 199 -25.74 -22.11 18.14
CA LEU A 199 -26.39 -21.15 17.27
C LEU A 199 -27.81 -21.68 17.00
N ASN A 200 -28.80 -21.00 17.54
CA ASN A 200 -30.18 -21.45 17.58
C ASN A 200 -31.01 -20.83 16.45
N THR A 201 -30.57 -19.70 15.88
CA THR A 201 -31.30 -18.99 14.83
C THR A 201 -30.49 -18.75 13.55
N MET A 202 -31.18 -18.58 12.42
CA MET A 202 -30.54 -18.27 11.14
C MET A 202 -29.71 -16.96 11.15
N PRO A 203 -30.19 -15.86 11.77
CA PRO A 203 -29.37 -14.64 11.91
C PRO A 203 -28.07 -14.87 12.67
N GLU A 204 -28.09 -15.67 13.74
CA GLU A 204 -26.89 -16.04 14.50
C GLU A 204 -25.91 -16.81 13.64
N LEU A 205 -26.41 -17.79 12.90
CA LEU A 205 -25.58 -18.60 12.01
C LEU A 205 -24.93 -17.75 10.93
N LEU A 206 -25.68 -16.85 10.29
CA LEU A 206 -25.17 -15.95 9.26
C LEU A 206 -24.15 -14.97 9.83
N PHE A 207 -24.46 -14.29 10.92
CA PHE A 207 -23.58 -13.31 11.54
C PHE A 207 -22.26 -13.94 11.99
N MET A 208 -22.33 -15.02 12.77
CA MET A 208 -21.15 -15.67 13.31
C MET A 208 -20.32 -16.32 12.18
N SER A 209 -20.96 -16.99 11.21
CA SER A 209 -20.25 -17.54 10.05
C SER A 209 -19.57 -16.45 9.22
N SER A 210 -20.21 -15.29 9.02
CA SER A 210 -19.62 -14.17 8.29
C SER A 210 -18.35 -13.63 8.98
N MET A 211 -18.35 -13.52 10.31
CA MET A 211 -17.15 -13.16 11.06
C MET A 211 -16.04 -14.17 10.82
N LYS A 212 -16.34 -15.45 10.98
CA LYS A 212 -15.37 -16.52 10.81
C LYS A 212 -14.76 -16.48 9.41
N ILE A 213 -15.59 -16.40 8.38
CA ILE A 213 -15.15 -16.28 6.98
C ILE A 213 -14.25 -15.05 6.80
N TYR A 214 -14.61 -13.89 7.36
CA TYR A 214 -13.81 -12.67 7.29
C TYR A 214 -12.39 -12.85 7.87
N PHE A 215 -12.27 -13.42 9.08
CA PHE A 215 -10.97 -13.66 9.71
C PHE A 215 -10.13 -14.67 8.91
N TYR A 216 -10.73 -15.80 8.51
CA TYR A 216 -10.03 -16.80 7.71
C TYR A 216 -9.59 -16.25 6.36
N PHE A 217 -10.44 -15.47 5.69
CA PHE A 217 -10.12 -14.86 4.41
C PHE A 217 -8.93 -13.90 4.53
N LEU A 218 -8.94 -13.00 5.52
CA LEU A 218 -7.84 -12.05 5.73
C LEU A 218 -6.52 -12.76 6.03
N ILE A 219 -6.53 -13.72 6.96
CA ILE A 219 -5.33 -14.46 7.35
C ILE A 219 -4.80 -15.26 6.16
N THR A 220 -5.67 -16.03 5.48
CA THR A 220 -5.27 -16.86 4.34
C THR A 220 -4.74 -16.00 3.20
N TYR A 221 -5.43 -14.91 2.87
CA TYR A 221 -4.97 -13.99 1.82
C TYR A 221 -3.61 -13.40 2.15
N PHE A 222 -3.38 -12.98 3.40
CA PHE A 222 -2.08 -12.47 3.83
C PHE A 222 -0.99 -13.54 3.73
N VAL A 223 -1.24 -14.75 4.19
CA VAL A 223 -0.29 -15.88 4.12
C VAL A 223 0.05 -16.21 2.67
N VAL A 224 -0.95 -16.34 1.80
CA VAL A 224 -0.74 -16.61 0.36
C VAL A 224 0.08 -15.49 -0.29
N LYS A 225 -0.20 -14.23 0.05
CA LYS A 225 0.55 -13.07 -0.44
C LYS A 225 2.01 -13.08 0.02
N GLU A 226 2.27 -13.37 1.29
CA GLU A 226 3.63 -13.44 1.83
C GLU A 226 4.42 -14.62 1.25
N ILE A 227 3.78 -15.79 1.06
CA ILE A 227 4.40 -16.93 0.38
C ILE A 227 4.75 -16.57 -1.06
N SER A 228 3.82 -15.98 -1.81
CA SER A 228 4.04 -15.54 -3.20
C SER A 228 5.22 -14.57 -3.30
N ASN A 229 5.28 -13.56 -2.41
CA ASN A 229 6.39 -12.61 -2.37
C ASN A 229 7.75 -13.26 -2.05
N LYS A 230 7.78 -14.36 -1.29
CA LYS A 230 9.01 -15.11 -1.01
C LYS A 230 9.45 -15.98 -2.18
N VAL A 231 8.50 -16.61 -2.88
CA VAL A 231 8.80 -17.43 -4.06
C VAL A 231 9.36 -16.58 -5.20
N GLU A 232 8.88 -15.34 -5.39
CA GLU A 232 9.45 -14.40 -6.39
C GLU A 232 10.90 -13.95 -6.08
N LYS A 233 11.43 -14.25 -4.89
CA LYS A 233 12.80 -13.87 -4.47
C LYS A 233 13.83 -15.00 -4.60
N ILE A 234 13.40 -16.23 -4.91
CA ILE A 234 14.25 -17.41 -5.15
C ILE A 234 14.46 -17.54 -6.66
#